data_AF-H3ZR07-F1
#
_entry.id   AF-H3ZR07-F1
#
_cell.length_a   1.000
_cell.length_b   1.000
_cell.length_c   1.000
_cell.angle_alpha   90.00
_cell.angle_beta   90.00
_cell.angle_gamma   90.00
#
_symmetry.space_group_name_H-M   'P 1'
#
loop_
_entity.id
_entity.type
_entity.pdbx_description
1 polymer ?
#
loop_
_entity_poly.entity_id
_entity_poly.type
_entity_poly.pdbx_seq_one_letter_code
_entity_poly.pdbx_strand_id
1 'polypeptide(L)'
;MVDKKIREEVLPIKGYLLQEQKLIGLYVKGTLLKIEQQKIPQWLNKEILKGKFRGVVKLEVLNNRAVFYLVDLSSNQRWTILETES
;
A
#
# COMPACT_ATOMS: atom_id res chain seq x y z
N MET A 1 -16.86 -15.43 -12.79
CA MET A 1 -16.84 -14.07 -13.37
C MET A 1 -15.42 -13.56 -13.26
N VAL A 2 -14.83 -13.06 -14.36
CA VAL A 2 -13.48 -12.46 -14.32
C VAL A 2 -13.64 -11.02 -13.87
N ASP A 3 -12.97 -10.62 -12.79
CA ASP A 3 -12.98 -9.23 -12.35
C ASP A 3 -12.40 -8.32 -13.43
N LYS A 4 -13.21 -7.37 -13.89
CA LYS A 4 -12.78 -6.40 -14.89
C LYS A 4 -12.11 -5.24 -14.16
N LYS A 5 -10.86 -4.97 -14.52
CA LYS A 5 -10.13 -3.79 -14.05
C LYS A 5 -10.71 -2.55 -14.73
N ILE A 6 -11.21 -1.62 -13.91
CA ILE A 6 -11.88 -0.40 -14.35
C ILE A 6 -10.91 0.78 -14.36
N ARG A 7 -10.08 0.89 -13.32
CA ARG A 7 -9.15 2.02 -13.16
C ARG A 7 -7.88 1.58 -12.44
N GLU A 8 -6.77 2.19 -12.82
CA GLU A 8 -5.50 2.11 -12.11
C GLU A 8 -5.00 3.51 -11.77
N GLU A 9 -4.40 3.65 -10.59
CA GLU A 9 -3.75 4.89 -10.19
C GLU A 9 -2.50 4.62 -9.35
N VAL A 10 -1.44 5.41 -9.60
CA VAL A 10 -0.20 5.37 -8.81
C VAL A 10 -0.16 6.60 -7.90
N LEU A 11 -0.08 6.34 -6.61
CA LEU A 11 -0.12 7.33 -5.53
C LEU A 11 1.27 7.40 -4.87
N PRO A 12 1.99 8.53 -4.97
CA PRO A 12 3.28 8.67 -4.31
C PRO A 12 3.10 8.70 -2.78
N ILE A 13 3.95 7.95 -2.08
CA ILE A 13 3.98 7.97 -0.61
C ILE A 13 4.66 9.27 -0.17
N LYS A 14 3.98 10.03 0.69
CA LYS A 14 4.48 11.28 1.27
C LYS A 14 4.99 11.11 2.69
N GLY A 15 4.59 10.04 3.37
CA GLY A 15 5.03 9.72 4.72
C GLY A 15 4.50 8.37 5.19
N TYR A 16 5.07 7.90 6.29
CA TYR A 16 4.72 6.63 6.92
C TYR A 16 4.19 6.90 8.32
N LEU A 17 3.11 6.22 8.71
CA LEU A 17 2.65 6.18 10.09
C LEU A 17 3.09 4.87 10.73
N LEU A 18 3.84 4.99 11.81
CA LEU A 18 4.45 3.86 12.51
C LEU A 18 3.91 3.80 13.94
N GLN A 19 3.57 2.60 14.40
CA GLN A 19 3.26 2.31 15.81
C GLN A 19 4.07 1.09 16.22
N GLU A 20 4.83 1.20 17.30
CA GLU A 20 5.68 0.11 17.81
C GLU A 20 6.57 -0.51 16.71
N GLN A 21 7.20 0.34 15.88
CA GLN A 21 8.06 -0.09 14.76
C GLN A 21 7.33 -0.86 13.64
N LYS A 22 6.00 -0.86 13.61
CA LYS A 22 5.18 -1.47 12.55
C LYS A 22 4.49 -0.41 11.71
N LEU A 23 4.44 -0.63 10.41
CA LEU A 23 3.74 0.26 9.48
C LEU A 23 2.22 0.09 9.63
N ILE A 24 1.56 1.09 10.22
CA ILE A 24 0.10 1.09 10.43
C ILE A 24 -0.65 2.00 9.45
N GLY A 25 0.07 2.85 8.71
CA GLY A 25 -0.55 3.73 7.72
C GLY A 25 0.43 4.41 6.77
N LEU A 26 -0.10 4.92 5.67
CA LEU A 26 0.63 5.65 4.64
C LEU A 26 -0.06 6.98 4.36
N TYR A 27 0.71 8.06 4.32
CA TYR A 27 0.23 9.35 3.84
C TYR A 27 0.35 9.40 2.32
N VAL A 28 -0.80 9.45 1.64
CA VAL A 28 -0.91 9.49 0.17
C VAL A 28 -1.90 10.59 -0.23
N LYS A 29 -1.50 11.47 -1.15
CA LYS A 29 -2.33 12.62 -1.61
C LYS A 29 -2.98 13.46 -0.49
N GLY A 30 -2.31 13.62 0.65
CA GLY A 30 -2.84 14.37 1.79
C GLY A 30 -3.83 13.59 2.67
N THR A 31 -4.11 12.33 2.35
CA THR A 31 -4.96 11.43 3.16
C THR A 31 -4.10 10.37 3.84
N LEU A 32 -4.47 10.00 5.07
CA LEU A 32 -3.90 8.85 5.76
C LEU A 32 -4.66 7.57 5.37
N LEU A 33 -3.99 6.67 4.67
CA LEU A 33 -4.48 5.33 4.39
C LEU A 33 -4.04 4.40 5.52
N LYS A 34 -4.99 3.87 6.31
CA LYS A 34 -4.70 2.87 7.34
C LYS A 34 -4.45 1.51 6.68
N ILE A 35 -3.46 0.80 7.18
CA ILE A 35 -3.04 -0.49 6.63
C ILE A 35 -3.57 -1.63 7.49
N GLU A 36 -4.12 -2.64 6.82
CA GLU A 36 -4.40 -3.94 7.43
C GLU A 36 -3.10 -4.75 7.52
N GLN A 37 -2.50 -4.77 8.71
CA GLN A 37 -1.16 -5.30 8.99
C GLN A 37 -0.90 -6.74 8.53
N GLN A 38 -1.94 -7.57 8.37
CA GLN A 38 -1.80 -9.01 8.12
C GLN A 38 -1.08 -9.34 6.81
N LYS A 39 -0.93 -8.38 5.90
CA LYS A 39 -0.42 -8.61 4.53
C LYS A 39 0.97 -8.03 4.26
N ILE A 40 1.61 -7.36 5.24
CA ILE A 40 2.95 -6.78 5.08
C ILE A 40 4.03 -7.62 5.78
N PRO A 41 5.09 -8.07 5.05
CA PRO A 41 6.20 -8.79 5.66
C PRO A 41 6.95 -7.96 6.70
N GLN A 42 7.35 -8.60 7.80
CA GLN A 42 8.07 -7.92 8.88
C GLN A 42 9.41 -7.32 8.43
N TRP A 43 10.08 -7.91 7.44
CA TRP A 43 11.31 -7.36 6.88
C TRP A 43 11.08 -6.01 6.19
N LEU A 44 9.89 -5.77 5.62
CA LEU A 44 9.55 -4.52 4.95
C LEU A 44 9.47 -3.36 5.95
N ASN A 45 8.90 -3.62 7.13
CA ASN A 45 8.88 -2.64 8.22
C ASN A 45 10.30 -2.17 8.58
N LYS A 46 11.27 -3.09 8.60
CA LYS A 46 12.68 -2.76 8.89
C LYS A 46 13.29 -1.90 7.78
N GLU A 47 13.00 -2.17 6.52
CA GLU A 47 13.52 -1.37 5.41
C GLU A 47 12.91 0.04 5.36
N ILE A 48 11.63 0.18 5.74
CA ILE A 48 10.97 1.49 5.89
C ILE A 48 11.60 2.29 7.03
N LEU A 49 11.79 1.68 8.20
CA LEU A 49 12.43 2.32 9.36
C LEU A 49 13.85 2.80 9.06
N LYS A 50 14.58 2.06 8.22
CA LYS A 50 15.94 2.43 7.79
C LYS A 50 15.97 3.47 6.66
N GLY A 51 14.81 3.91 6.15
CA GLY A 51 14.72 4.83 5.01
C GLY A 51 15.21 4.22 3.69
N LYS A 52 15.32 2.88 3.60
CA LYS A 52 15.80 2.17 2.41
C LYS A 52 14.69 1.81 1.45
N PHE A 53 13.46 1.67 1.97
CA PHE A 53 12.30 1.35 1.15
C PHE A 53 11.91 2.53 0.25
N ARG A 54 11.80 2.25 -1.06
CA ARG A 54 11.29 3.19 -2.06
C ARG A 54 10.05 2.59 -2.70
N GLY A 55 8.89 3.10 -2.34
CA GLY A 55 7.63 2.55 -2.81
C GLY A 55 6.58 3.58 -3.18
N VAL A 56 5.52 3.06 -3.79
CA VAL A 56 4.30 3.78 -4.14
C VAL A 56 3.10 2.97 -3.68
N VAL A 57 1.95 3.63 -3.54
CA VAL A 57 0.67 2.93 -3.40
C VAL A 57 0.03 2.85 -4.78
N LYS A 58 -0.34 1.64 -5.21
CA LYS A 58 -1.10 1.42 -6.44
C LYS A 58 -2.53 1.08 -6.09
N LEU A 59 -3.47 1.87 -6.59
CA LEU A 59 -4.90 1.62 -6.49
C LEU A 59 -5.37 0.89 -7.75
N GLU A 60 -6.03 -0.23 -7.58
CA GLU A 60 -6.77 -0.93 -8.64
C GLU A 60 -8.24 -0.97 -8.26
N VAL A 61 -9.10 -0.39 -9.12
CA VAL A 61 -10.56 -0.50 -8.99
C VAL A 61 -11.02 -1.64 -9.88
N LEU A 62 -11.60 -2.66 -9.26
CA LEU A 62 -12.12 -3.87 -9.89
C LEU A 62 -13.62 -3.90 -9.63
N ASN A 63 -14.48 -3.86 -10.65
CA ASN A 63 -15.95 -3.88 -10.49
C ASN A 63 -16.47 -3.08 -9.26
N ASN A 64 -16.75 -3.75 -8.13
CA ASN A 64 -17.28 -3.18 -6.89
C ASN A 64 -16.27 -3.11 -5.73
N ARG A 65 -14.96 -3.19 -6.02
CA ARG A 65 -13.91 -3.17 -4.99
C ARG A 65 -12.74 -2.28 -5.39
N ALA A 66 -12.20 -1.56 -4.42
CA ALA A 66 -10.95 -0.84 -4.52
C ALA A 66 -9.88 -1.60 -3.74
N VAL A 67 -8.77 -1.93 -4.40
CA VAL A 67 -7.63 -2.63 -3.80
C VAL A 67 -6.42 -1.73 -3.83
N PHE A 68 -5.83 -1.50 -2.67
CA PHE A 68 -4.61 -0.73 -2.51
C PHE A 68 -3.44 -1.68 -2.32
N TYR A 69 -2.40 -1.50 -3.12
CA TYR A 69 -1.14 -2.24 -3.03
C TYR A 69 -0.01 -1.31 -2.62
N LEU A 70 0.79 -1.72 -1.65
CA LEU A 70 2.13 -1.16 -1.45
C LEU A 70 3.08 -1.84 -2.44
N VAL A 71 3.75 -1.07 -3.28
CA VAL A 71 4.67 -1.56 -4.30
C VAL A 71 6.08 -1.11 -3.97
N ASP A 72 7.02 -2.04 -3.91
CA ASP A 72 8.46 -1.77 -3.86
C ASP A 72 8.98 -1.54 -5.28
N LEU A 73 9.52 -0.35 -5.56
CA LEU A 73 10.04 -0.01 -6.88
C LEU A 73 11.36 -0.70 -7.20
N SER A 74 12.10 -1.17 -6.19
CA SER A 74 13.41 -1.81 -6.39
C SER A 74 13.28 -3.28 -6.82
N SER A 75 12.31 -3.99 -6.25
CA SER A 75 12.07 -5.42 -6.49
C SER A 75 10.82 -5.69 -7.33
N ASN A 76 10.01 -4.66 -7.59
CA ASN A 76 8.69 -4.75 -8.21
C ASN A 76 7.72 -5.70 -7.47
N GLN A 77 8.01 -5.99 -6.19
CA GLN A 77 7.11 -6.74 -5.32
C GLN A 77 5.96 -5.85 -4.85
N ARG A 78 4.80 -6.46 -4.61
CA ARG A 78 3.63 -5.74 -4.11
C ARG A 78 2.89 -6.52 -3.03
N TRP A 79 2.31 -5.80 -2.08
CA TRP A 79 1.51 -6.34 -0.99
C TRP A 79 0.19 -5.59 -0.92
N THR A 80 -0.92 -6.31 -0.81
CA THR A 80 -2.21 -5.66 -0.57
C THR A 80 -2.21 -5.05 0.82
N ILE A 81 -2.58 -3.78 0.94
CA ILE A 81 -2.56 -3.04 2.22
C ILE A 81 -3.95 -2.62 2.70
N LEU A 82 -4.93 -2.57 1.78
CA LEU A 82 -6.32 -2.26 2.09
C LEU A 82 -7.20 -2.76 0.94
N GLU A 83 -8.35 -3.34 1.28
CA GLU A 83 -9.41 -3.68 0.34
C GLU A 83 -10.71 -3.05 0.85
N THR A 84 -11.41 -2.31 0.00
CA THR A 84 -12.71 -1.71 0.35
C THR A 84 -13.74 -2.07 -0.70
N GLU A 85 -14.89 -2.58 -0.27
CA GLU A 85 -16.08 -2.71 -1.11
C GLU A 85 -16.67 -1.31 -1.35
N SER A 86 -17.17 -1.06 -2.58
CA SER A 86 -17.85 0.18 -2.97
C SER A 86 -19.36 0.04 -2.91
#